data_AF-A0A660VPZ6-F1
#
_entry.id   AF-A0A660VPZ6-F1
#
_cell.length_a   1.000
_cell.length_b   1.000
_cell.length_c   1.000
_cell.angle_alpha   90.00
_cell.angle_beta   90.00
_cell.angle_gamma   90.00
#
_symmetry.space_group_name_H-M   'P 1'
#
loop_
_entity.id
_entity.type
_entity.pdbx_description
1 polymer ?
#
loop_
_entity_poly.entity_id
_entity_poly.type
_entity_poly.pdbx_seq_one_letter_code
_entity_poly.pdbx_strand_id
1 'polypeptide(L)'
;STALGWAFEPINTAEGFFPWAAYTADGDVLVAYRTTAGGENRLNFDRRIHTTEQWVNTKLGNDCSAFGPIRIYVNSANNIYIRYFDTNQYLTVVTFR
;
A
#
# COMPACT_ATOMS: atom_id res chain seq x y z
N SER A 1 -29.83 16.20 7.49
CA SER A 1 -29.61 14.76 7.27
C SER A 1 -28.57 14.29 8.28
N THR A 2 -28.84 13.19 8.98
CA THR A 2 -27.83 12.51 9.78
C THR A 2 -26.79 11.95 8.82
N ALA A 3 -25.52 12.36 8.97
CA ALA A 3 -24.43 11.81 8.18
C ALA A 3 -24.44 10.27 8.35
N LEU A 4 -24.36 9.53 7.25
CA LEU A 4 -24.52 8.07 7.19
C LEU A 4 -23.39 7.28 7.90
N GLY A 5 -22.64 7.91 8.80
CA GLY A 5 -21.53 7.30 9.53
C GLY A 5 -20.28 7.03 8.70
N TRP A 6 -20.24 7.46 7.44
CA TRP A 6 -19.07 7.33 6.57
C TRP A 6 -18.30 8.66 6.49
N ALA A 7 -16.98 8.54 6.57
CA ALA A 7 -16.05 9.63 6.34
C ALA A 7 -15.17 9.31 5.11
N PHE A 8 -14.78 10.35 4.38
CA PHE A 8 -13.78 10.25 3.33
C PHE A 8 -12.44 10.71 3.87
N GLU A 9 -11.42 9.86 3.74
CA GLU A 9 -10.05 10.20 4.08
C GLU A 9 -9.20 10.14 2.81
N PRO A 10 -8.78 11.29 2.25
CA PRO A 10 -7.91 11.30 1.10
C PRO A 10 -6.49 10.87 1.51
N ILE A 11 -5.93 9.91 0.78
CA ILE A 11 -4.54 9.48 0.94
C ILE A 11 -3.75 10.14 -0.19
N ASN A 12 -2.83 11.04 0.16
CA ASN A 12 -2.01 11.74 -0.82
C ASN A 12 -0.86 10.84 -1.29
N THR A 13 -1.07 10.17 -2.42
CA THR A 13 -0.08 9.27 -3.03
C THR A 13 0.93 9.99 -3.93
N ALA A 14 0.82 11.32 -4.07
CA ALA A 14 1.58 12.22 -4.95
C ALA A 14 1.49 11.93 -6.46
N GLU A 15 1.65 10.68 -6.90
CA GLU A 15 1.63 10.24 -8.31
C GLU A 15 1.23 8.75 -8.41
N GLY A 16 0.18 8.34 -7.68
CA GLY A 16 -0.22 6.94 -7.54
C GLY A 16 -0.99 6.34 -8.72
N PHE A 17 -0.58 5.16 -9.21
CA PHE A 17 -1.37 4.31 -10.10
C PHE A 17 -1.71 2.97 -9.43
N PHE A 18 -2.89 2.43 -9.76
CA PHE A 18 -3.37 1.09 -9.37
C PHE A 18 -3.26 0.78 -7.87
N PRO A 19 -3.90 1.57 -6.98
CA PRO A 19 -3.82 1.32 -5.55
C PRO A 19 -4.48 -0.02 -5.20
N TRP A 20 -3.86 -0.74 -4.26
CA TRP A 20 -4.43 -1.90 -3.60
C TRP A 20 -4.47 -1.64 -2.10
N ALA A 21 -5.53 -2.08 -1.44
CA ALA A 21 -5.69 -1.91 0.00
C ALA A 21 -5.97 -3.23 0.70
N ALA A 22 -5.54 -3.32 1.96
CA ALA A 22 -5.92 -4.37 2.90
C ALA A 22 -5.96 -3.78 4.31
N TYR A 23 -6.57 -4.52 5.23
CA TYR A 23 -6.60 -4.15 6.64
C TYR A 23 -6.18 -5.34 7.51
N THR A 24 -5.54 -5.04 8.65
CA THR A 24 -5.22 -6.04 9.67
C THR A 24 -6.42 -6.30 10.56
N ALA A 25 -6.41 -7.41 11.30
CA ALA A 25 -7.48 -7.73 12.23
C ALA A 25 -7.58 -6.68 13.37
N ASP A 26 -6.44 -6.05 13.69
CA ASP A 26 -6.35 -4.98 14.71
C ASP A 26 -6.77 -3.60 14.16
N GLY A 27 -7.22 -3.53 12.90
CA GLY A 27 -7.78 -2.33 12.31
C GLY A 27 -6.78 -1.40 11.61
N ASP A 28 -5.50 -1.78 11.50
CA ASP A 28 -4.57 -1.02 10.66
C ASP A 28 -4.98 -1.14 9.20
N VAL A 29 -4.88 -0.05 8.46
CA VAL A 29 -5.14 -0.03 7.02
C VAL A 29 -3.81 0.13 6.30
N LEU A 30 -3.58 -0.66 5.25
CA LEU A 30 -2.44 -0.48 4.36
C LEU A 30 -2.92 -0.28 2.93
N VAL A 31 -2.38 0.72 2.26
CA VAL A 31 -2.59 1.01 0.84
C VAL A 31 -1.25 0.96 0.15
N ALA A 32 -1.07 0.04 -0.78
CA ALA A 32 0.11 -0.04 -1.64
C ALA A 32 -0.22 0.52 -3.03
N TYR A 33 0.71 1.25 -3.61
CA TYR A 33 0.51 1.90 -4.90
C TYR A 33 1.85 2.06 -5.62
N ARG A 34 1.77 2.31 -6.92
CA ARG A 34 2.93 2.61 -7.75
C ARG A 34 3.07 4.11 -7.93
N THR A 35 4.27 4.65 -7.77
CA THR A 35 4.57 6.01 -8.24
C THR A 35 5.48 5.96 -9.44
N THR A 36 5.26 6.82 -10.42
CA THR A 36 6.15 6.98 -11.57
C THR A 36 6.84 8.33 -11.47
N ALA A 37 7.88 8.40 -10.64
CA ALA A 37 8.67 9.62 -10.49
C ALA A 37 9.93 9.50 -11.36
N GLY A 38 10.16 10.46 -12.26
CA GLY A 38 11.40 10.53 -13.05
C GLY A 38 11.68 9.35 -13.98
N GLY A 39 10.65 8.55 -14.33
CA GLY A 39 10.78 7.36 -15.19
C GLY A 39 10.97 6.04 -14.43
N GLU A 40 11.11 6.09 -13.10
CA GLU A 40 11.20 4.90 -12.24
C GLU A 40 9.83 4.58 -11.65
N ASN A 41 9.42 3.33 -11.81
CA ASN A 41 8.17 2.83 -11.25
C ASN A 41 8.46 2.27 -9.86
N ARG A 42 8.12 2.98 -8.79
CA ARG A 42 8.46 2.55 -7.42
C ARG A 42 7.25 2.00 -6.69
N LEU A 43 7.44 0.93 -5.93
CA LEU A 43 6.43 0.48 -4.97
C LEU A 43 6.46 1.38 -3.74
N ASN A 44 5.32 1.97 -3.41
CA ASN A 44 5.12 2.75 -2.19
C ASN A 44 3.91 2.23 -1.45
N PHE A 45 3.83 2.55 -0.16
CA PHE A 45 2.64 2.26 0.61
C PHE A 45 2.45 3.25 1.76
N ASP A 46 1.18 3.47 2.08
CA ASP A 46 0.73 4.24 3.23
C ASP A 46 0.05 3.28 4.20
N ARG A 47 0.37 3.39 5.49
CA ARG A 47 -0.30 2.63 6.55
C ARG A 47 -0.96 3.59 7.52
N ARG A 48 -2.26 3.40 7.77
CA ARG A 48 -2.95 4.01 8.91
C ARG A 48 -2.80 3.09 10.10
N ILE A 49 -2.13 3.56 11.13
CA ILE A 49 -2.01 2.83 12.39
C ILE A 49 -3.30 3.04 13.18
N HIS A 50 -3.98 1.96 13.57
CA HIS A 50 -5.25 2.01 14.27
C HIS A 50 -5.16 2.80 15.58
N THR A 51 -4.08 2.60 16.34
CA THR A 51 -3.93 3.18 17.68
C THR A 51 -3.68 4.69 17.68
N THR A 52 -3.05 5.22 16.63
CA THR A 52 -2.77 6.66 16.51
C THR A 52 -3.67 7.35 15.50
N GLU A 53 -4.40 6.57 14.70
CA GLU A 53 -5.17 7.00 13.54
C GLU A 53 -4.37 7.78 12.48
N GLN A 54 -3.04 7.79 12.59
CA GLN A 54 -2.15 8.53 11.70
C GLN A 54 -1.74 7.70 10.50
N TRP A 55 -1.64 8.37 9.35
CA TRP A 55 -1.04 7.82 8.15
C TRP A 55 0.48 7.97 8.19
N VAL A 56 1.18 6.85 7.99
CA VAL A 56 2.63 6.80 7.85
C VAL A 56 2.95 6.38 6.43
N ASN A 57 3.64 7.26 5.70
CA ASN A 57 4.13 6.98 4.36
C ASN A 57 5.47 6.26 4.43
N THR A 58 5.59 5.12 3.75
CA THR A 58 6.87 4.43 3.58
C THR A 58 7.15 4.25 2.11
N LYS A 59 8.29 4.80 1.68
CA LYS A 59 8.79 4.67 0.32
C LYS A 59 9.86 3.60 0.29
N LEU A 60 9.70 2.62 -0.58
CA LEU A 60 10.73 1.61 -0.82
C LEU A 60 11.59 2.03 -2.01
N GLY A 61 12.88 1.78 -1.91
CA GLY A 61 13.83 2.01 -3.01
C GLY A 61 13.85 0.88 -4.04
N ASN A 62 12.68 0.33 -4.40
CA ASN A 62 12.59 -0.81 -5.32
C ASN A 62 11.75 -0.48 -6.55
N ASP A 63 12.25 -0.94 -7.70
CA ASP A 63 11.56 -0.85 -8.97
C ASP A 63 10.48 -1.93 -9.10
N CYS A 64 9.29 -1.51 -9.49
CA CYS A 64 8.07 -2.27 -9.67
C CYS A 64 7.68 -2.21 -11.16
N SER A 65 7.29 -3.33 -11.76
CA SER A 65 6.82 -3.41 -13.15
C SER A 65 5.73 -2.39 -13.41
N ALA A 66 5.82 -1.61 -14.50
CA ALA A 66 4.89 -0.52 -14.83
C ALA A 66 3.41 -0.92 -14.90
N PHE A 67 3.11 -2.19 -15.19
CA PHE A 67 1.76 -2.70 -15.38
C PHE A 67 1.48 -3.99 -14.60
N GLY A 68 2.43 -4.46 -13.78
CA GLY A 68 2.23 -5.67 -12.97
C GLY A 68 1.20 -5.44 -11.86
N PRO A 69 0.40 -6.46 -11.49
CA PRO A 69 -0.52 -6.36 -10.36
C PRO A 69 0.24 -6.20 -9.03
N ILE A 70 -0.33 -5.40 -8.13
CA ILE A 70 0.03 -5.38 -6.71
C ILE A 70 -1.02 -6.20 -5.95
N ARG A 71 -0.58 -7.00 -4.99
CA ARG A 71 -1.44 -7.78 -4.08
C ARG A 71 -0.94 -7.63 -2.66
N ILE A 72 -1.87 -7.49 -1.73
CA ILE A 72 -1.56 -7.42 -0.29
C ILE A 72 -2.23 -8.60 0.39
N TYR A 73 -1.48 -9.27 1.25
CA TYR A 73 -1.96 -10.35 2.11
C TYR A 73 -1.65 -10.01 3.55
N VAL A 74 -2.61 -10.25 4.43
CA VAL A 74 -2.41 -10.12 5.88
C VAL A 74 -2.68 -11.48 6.50
N ASN A 75 -1.78 -11.93 7.38
CA ASN A 75 -1.97 -13.20 8.08
C ASN A 75 -2.64 -12.98 9.46
N SER A 76 -2.96 -14.07 10.15
CA SER A 76 -3.58 -14.05 11.47
C SER A 76 -2.69 -13.49 12.58
N ALA A 77 -1.39 -13.29 12.33
CA ALA A 77 -0.45 -12.64 13.24
C ALA A 77 -0.24 -11.16 12.88
N ASN A 78 -1.11 -10.58 12.03
CA ASN A 78 -1.03 -9.20 11.51
C ASN A 78 0.26 -8.87 10.72
N ASN A 79 1.01 -9.88 10.25
CA ASN A 79 2.09 -9.65 9.29
C ASN A 79 1.49 -9.27 7.94
N ILE A 80 2.10 -8.28 7.28
CA ILE A 80 1.67 -7.80 5.98
C ILE A 80 2.66 -8.24 4.92
N TYR A 81 2.14 -8.77 3.80
CA TYR A 81 2.92 -9.21 2.65
C TYR A 81 2.43 -8.46 1.40
N ILE A 82 3.29 -7.65 0.81
CA ILE A 82 3.01 -7.00 -0.48
C ILE A 82 3.73 -7.80 -1.57
N ARG A 83 2.96 -8.33 -2.52
CA ARG A 83 3.49 -9.01 -3.70
C ARG A 83 3.33 -8.13 -4.93
N TYR A 84 4.37 -8.07 -5.74
CA TYR A 84 4.41 -7.31 -6.97
C TYR A 84 5.44 -7.94 -7.93
N PHE A 85 5.33 -7.60 -9.21
CA PHE A 85 6.41 -7.91 -10.15
C PHE A 85 7.43 -6.77 -10.14
N ASP A 86 8.71 -7.08 -10.03
CA ASP A 86 9.77 -6.10 -10.25
C ASP A 86 9.93 -5.76 -11.74
N THR A 87 10.86 -4.87 -12.08
CA THR A 87 11.14 -4.49 -13.47
C THR A 87 11.68 -5.63 -14.34
N ASN A 88 12.25 -6.66 -13.73
CA ASN A 88 12.76 -7.87 -14.40
C ASN A 88 11.70 -8.97 -14.50
N GLN A 89 10.44 -8.69 -14.14
CA GLN A 89 9.32 -9.64 -14.11
C GLN A 89 9.48 -10.78 -13.09
N TYR A 90 10.28 -10.60 -12.05
CA TYR A 90 10.29 -11.51 -10.92
C TYR A 90 9.18 -11.16 -9.94
N LEU A 91 8.56 -12.19 -9.36
CA LEU A 91 7.62 -12.01 -8.26
C LEU A 91 8.42 -11.69 -6.99
N THR A 92 8.25 -10.48 -6.49
CA THR A 92 8.92 -9.98 -5.28
C THR A 92 7.91 -9.82 -4.15
N VAL A 93 8.35 -10.13 -2.92
CA VAL A 93 7.53 -10.04 -1.71
C VAL A 93 8.20 -9.13 -0.69
N VAL A 94 7.50 -8.09 -0.24
CA VAL A 94 7.90 -7.27 0.92
C VAL A 94 7.10 -7.72 2.12
N THR A 95 7.79 -7.97 3.24
CA THR A 95 7.16 -8.44 4.48
C THR A 95 7.34 -7.40 5.60
N PHE A 96 6.26 -7.08 6.29
CA PHE A 96 6.24 -6.27 7.51
C PHE A 96 5.78 -7.14 8.67
N ARG A 97 6.49 -7.08 9.80
CA ARG A 97 6.22 -7.81 11.03
C ARG A 97 6.11 -6.83 12.18
#